data_AF-A0A3B3VX57-F1
#
_entry.id   AF-A0A3B3VX57-F1
#
_cell.length_a   1.000
_cell.length_b   1.000
_cell.length_c   1.000
_cell.angle_alpha   90.00
_cell.angle_beta   90.00
_cell.angle_gamma   90.00
#
_symmetry.space_group_name_H-M   'P 1'
#
loop_
_entity.id
_entity.type
_entity.pdbx_description
1 polymer ?
#
loop_
_entity_poly.entity_id
_entity_poly.type
_entity_poly.pdbx_seq_one_letter_code
_entity_poly.pdbx_strand_id
1 'polypeptide(L)'
;MGEEKTPVTLKTILIGNSGVGKSSVMNRYVDNRFTNMYRATIGTDFFSKAVRINGNTVTLQIWDTAGTERFQSLGTPLYRGSQCCMLVFDVTSLTSFSALEMWRKEFLVQGEPQDPEDFPFIVLGNKTDLSNREVSRRKAMQWCEEIGAEYFEGSAKEDLDMEKPFLRAAELGLQQYKKHTLENTGHFQITCEQPRETRNTCEC
;
A
#
# COMPACT_ATOMS: atom_id res chain seq x y z
N MET A 1 12.59 11.73 30.56
CA MET A 1 11.66 12.31 29.57
C MET A 1 11.62 11.34 28.40
N GLY A 2 10.49 10.67 28.18
CA GLY A 2 10.36 9.74 27.06
C GLY A 2 10.35 10.53 25.76
N GLU A 3 11.12 10.09 24.77
CA GLU A 3 11.07 10.64 23.42
C GLU A 3 9.61 10.61 22.93
N GLU A 4 9.10 11.78 22.56
CA GLU A 4 7.79 11.92 21.95
C GLU A 4 7.89 11.28 20.56
N LYS A 5 7.50 10.00 20.45
CA LYS A 5 7.51 9.28 19.19
C LYS A 5 6.61 10.01 18.20
N THR A 6 7.20 10.47 17.11
CA THR A 6 6.44 11.08 16.02
C THR A 6 5.37 10.10 15.53
N PRO A 7 4.12 10.54 15.37
CA PRO A 7 3.05 9.66 14.90
C PRO A 7 3.37 9.21 13.47
N VAL A 8 3.64 7.91 13.30
CA VAL A 8 3.92 7.33 11.98
C VAL A 8 2.62 7.26 11.19
N THR A 9 2.61 7.83 9.99
CA THR A 9 1.49 7.72 9.06
C THR A 9 1.93 6.87 7.87
N LEU A 10 1.17 5.82 7.58
CA LEU A 10 1.45 4.90 6.48
C LEU A 10 0.32 4.95 5.46
N LYS A 11 0.66 5.12 4.21
CA LYS A 11 -0.22 5.09 3.05
C LYS A 11 -0.24 3.69 2.45
N THR A 12 -1.42 3.08 2.43
CA THR A 12 -1.71 1.84 1.69
C THR A 12 -2.71 2.15 0.59
N ILE A 13 -2.39 1.78 -0.65
CA ILE A 13 -3.27 1.99 -1.80
C ILE A 13 -3.93 0.69 -2.23
N LEU A 14 -5.21 0.75 -2.59
CA LEU A 14 -5.97 -0.37 -3.15
C LEU A 14 -6.11 -0.16 -4.65
N ILE A 15 -5.63 -1.11 -5.45
CA ILE A 15 -5.74 -1.08 -6.92
C ILE A 15 -6.24 -2.42 -7.46
N GLY A 16 -6.78 -2.41 -8.68
CA GLY A 16 -7.44 -3.55 -9.30
C GLY A 16 -8.65 -3.13 -10.13
N ASN A 17 -9.18 -4.03 -10.95
CA ASN A 17 -10.27 -3.73 -11.89
C ASN A 17 -11.52 -3.14 -11.21
N SER A 18 -12.34 -2.49 -12.01
CA SER A 18 -13.65 -2.02 -11.57
C SER A 18 -14.54 -3.19 -11.12
N GLY A 19 -15.35 -2.99 -10.08
CA GLY A 19 -16.30 -3.99 -9.61
C GLY A 19 -15.72 -5.16 -8.80
N VAL A 20 -14.39 -5.24 -8.60
CA VAL A 20 -13.78 -6.29 -7.75
C VAL A 20 -14.08 -6.12 -6.26
N GLY A 21 -14.49 -4.90 -5.85
CA GLY A 21 -14.96 -4.61 -4.50
C GLY A 21 -13.98 -3.85 -3.61
N LYS A 22 -12.99 -3.13 -4.16
CA LYS A 22 -12.02 -2.31 -3.40
C LYS A 22 -12.68 -1.39 -2.35
N SER A 23 -13.65 -0.58 -2.78
CA SER A 23 -14.41 0.31 -1.89
C SER A 23 -15.20 -0.46 -0.83
N SER A 24 -15.78 -1.62 -1.19
CA SER A 24 -16.50 -2.46 -0.24
C SER A 24 -15.56 -3.07 0.80
N VAL A 25 -14.36 -3.51 0.41
CA VAL A 25 -13.32 -4.02 1.31
C VAL A 25 -12.86 -2.91 2.27
N MET A 26 -12.57 -1.71 1.75
CA MET A 26 -12.21 -0.55 2.57
C MET A 26 -13.32 -0.18 3.55
N ASN A 27 -14.55 0.00 3.07
CA ASN A 27 -15.71 0.36 3.91
C ASN A 27 -16.02 -0.71 4.96
N ARG A 28 -15.83 -1.99 4.62
CA ARG A 28 -15.99 -3.07 5.58
C ARG A 28 -14.96 -2.95 6.70
N TYR A 29 -13.69 -2.75 6.36
CA TYR A 29 -12.64 -2.62 7.36
C TYR A 29 -12.76 -1.36 8.24
N VAL A 30 -13.14 -0.23 7.65
CA VAL A 30 -13.15 1.06 8.35
C VAL A 30 -14.44 1.27 9.14
N ASP A 31 -15.59 1.07 8.50
CA ASP A 31 -16.90 1.43 9.07
C ASP A 31 -17.75 0.22 9.49
N ASN A 32 -17.25 -1.01 9.27
CA ASN A 32 -18.04 -2.23 9.39
C ASN A 32 -19.36 -2.16 8.58
N ARG A 33 -19.31 -1.57 7.39
CA ARG A 33 -20.46 -1.35 6.50
C ARG A 33 -20.29 -2.04 5.17
N PHE A 34 -21.40 -2.53 4.64
CA PHE A 34 -21.49 -3.06 3.29
C PHE A 34 -22.81 -2.63 2.64
N THR A 35 -22.77 -2.38 1.33
CA THR A 35 -23.95 -2.04 0.53
C THR A 35 -23.96 -2.87 -0.75
N ASN A 36 -25.14 -3.39 -1.10
CA ASN A 36 -25.35 -4.10 -2.37
C ASN A 36 -25.46 -3.13 -3.57
N MET A 37 -25.62 -1.83 -3.34
CA MET A 37 -25.68 -0.85 -4.42
C MET A 37 -24.28 -0.62 -4.97
N TYR A 38 -24.04 -1.10 -6.19
CA TYR A 38 -22.84 -0.76 -6.92
C TYR A 38 -22.86 0.74 -7.27
N ARG A 39 -21.86 1.47 -6.79
CA ARG A 39 -21.55 2.83 -7.22
C ARG A 39 -20.10 2.83 -7.67
N ALA A 40 -19.86 3.17 -8.94
CA ALA A 40 -18.49 3.32 -9.41
C ALA A 40 -17.80 4.44 -8.63
N THR A 41 -16.60 4.18 -8.12
CA THR A 41 -15.77 5.21 -7.49
C THR A 41 -15.40 6.25 -8.51
N ILE A 42 -15.74 7.51 -8.26
CA ILE A 42 -15.33 8.65 -9.09
C ILE A 42 -14.07 9.23 -8.45
N GLY A 43 -12.93 9.10 -9.12
CA GLY A 43 -11.66 9.60 -8.60
C GLY A 43 -11.05 8.70 -7.52
N THR A 44 -10.84 9.24 -6.32
CA THR A 44 -10.18 8.55 -5.21
C THR A 44 -10.82 8.96 -3.90
N ASP A 45 -11.01 7.99 -3.02
CA ASP A 45 -11.45 8.21 -1.64
C ASP A 45 -10.34 7.76 -0.70
N PHE A 46 -10.25 8.36 0.49
CA PHE A 46 -9.28 7.93 1.48
C PHE A 46 -9.87 7.91 2.89
N PHE A 47 -9.45 6.92 3.66
CA PHE A 47 -9.80 6.78 5.07
C PHE A 47 -8.56 6.70 5.92
N SER A 48 -8.64 7.26 7.13
CA SER A 48 -7.58 7.17 8.14
C SER A 48 -8.06 6.38 9.34
N LYS A 49 -7.31 5.36 9.74
CA LYS A 49 -7.60 4.54 10.93
C LYS A 49 -6.34 4.38 11.77
N ALA A 50 -6.43 4.71 13.05
CA ALA A 50 -5.34 4.44 13.99
C ALA A 50 -5.31 2.94 14.31
N VAL A 51 -4.14 2.31 14.15
CA VAL A 51 -3.90 0.90 14.42
C VAL A 51 -2.69 0.75 15.34
N ARG A 52 -2.70 -0.27 16.21
CA ARG A 52 -1.55 -0.61 17.06
C ARG A 52 -0.82 -1.81 16.46
N ILE A 53 0.42 -1.60 16.03
CA ILE A 53 1.28 -2.63 15.43
C ILE A 53 2.59 -2.70 16.21
N ASN A 54 2.89 -3.86 16.80
CA ASN A 54 4.13 -4.12 17.53
C ASN A 54 4.45 -3.03 18.59
N GLY A 55 3.42 -2.61 19.35
CA GLY A 55 3.52 -1.57 20.38
C GLY A 55 3.61 -0.13 19.86
N ASN A 56 3.60 0.09 18.55
CA ASN A 56 3.57 1.42 17.93
C ASN A 56 2.14 1.77 17.52
N THR A 57 1.71 3.00 17.79
CA THR A 57 0.46 3.53 17.25
C THR A 57 0.78 4.16 15.90
N VAL A 58 0.10 3.69 14.86
CA VAL A 58 0.31 4.10 13.46
C VAL A 58 -1.02 4.57 12.89
N THR A 59 -1.00 5.67 12.14
CA THR A 59 -2.15 6.10 11.35
C THR A 59 -2.07 5.44 9.98
N LEU A 60 -2.95 4.48 9.71
CA LEU A 60 -3.07 3.86 8.40
C LEU A 60 -4.01 4.70 7.53
N GLN A 61 -3.47 5.28 6.45
CA GLN A 61 -4.21 5.94 5.39
C GLN A 61 -4.47 4.94 4.26
N ILE A 62 -5.73 4.62 4.04
CA ILE A 62 -6.18 3.68 3.02
C ILE A 62 -6.72 4.48 1.85
N TRP A 63 -6.15 4.30 0.66
CA TRP A 63 -6.51 5.02 -0.55
C TRP A 63 -7.25 4.07 -1.51
N ASP A 64 -8.56 4.26 -1.65
CA ASP A 64 -9.41 3.52 -2.58
C ASP A 64 -9.44 4.22 -3.96
N THR A 65 -9.06 3.48 -4.99
CA THR A 65 -8.95 4.01 -6.36
C THR A 65 -10.11 3.56 -7.24
N ALA A 66 -10.47 4.40 -8.23
CA ALA A 66 -11.36 3.97 -9.31
C ALA A 66 -10.70 2.83 -10.12
N GLY A 67 -11.40 1.71 -10.29
CA GLY A 67 -10.93 0.59 -11.12
C GLY A 67 -11.25 0.72 -12.61
N THR A 68 -11.67 1.90 -13.06
CA THR A 68 -11.92 2.19 -14.48
C THR A 68 -10.79 3.07 -14.99
N GLU A 69 -9.78 2.45 -15.58
CA GLU A 69 -8.56 3.07 -16.09
C GLU A 69 -8.75 3.93 -17.37
N ARG A 70 -9.87 4.65 -17.53
CA ARG A 70 -9.99 5.70 -18.56
C ARG A 70 -9.26 7.00 -18.22
N PHE A 71 -8.48 7.02 -17.13
CA PHE A 71 -7.67 8.17 -16.71
C PHE A 71 -6.23 7.77 -16.37
N GLN A 72 -5.60 6.98 -17.25
CA GLN A 72 -4.15 6.67 -17.22
C GLN A 72 -3.24 7.91 -17.10
N SER A 73 -3.78 9.12 -17.35
CA SER A 73 -3.06 10.40 -17.30
C SER A 73 -3.15 11.15 -15.95
N LEU A 74 -3.97 10.70 -14.99
CA LEU A 74 -4.18 11.41 -13.70
C LEU A 74 -3.62 10.67 -12.46
N GLY A 75 -3.07 9.46 -12.63
CA GLY A 75 -2.74 8.52 -11.55
C GLY A 75 -1.43 8.74 -10.77
N THR A 76 -0.47 9.47 -11.34
CA THR A 76 0.90 9.58 -10.78
C THR A 76 0.97 10.12 -9.33
N PRO A 77 0.20 11.14 -8.91
CA PRO A 77 0.23 11.62 -7.52
C PRO A 77 -0.33 10.60 -6.51
N LEU A 78 -1.22 9.70 -6.96
CA LEU A 78 -1.91 8.77 -6.06
C LEU A 78 -1.01 7.61 -5.63
N TYR A 79 -0.12 7.14 -6.49
CA TYR A 79 0.74 5.98 -6.17
C TYR A 79 1.94 6.40 -5.32
N ARG A 80 2.50 7.58 -5.60
CA ARG A 80 3.68 8.10 -4.90
C ARG A 80 3.48 8.16 -3.38
N GLY A 81 4.55 7.83 -2.67
CA GLY A 81 4.59 7.85 -1.21
C GLY A 81 3.74 6.76 -0.54
N SER A 82 3.26 5.75 -1.28
CA SER A 82 2.66 4.56 -0.68
C SER A 82 3.75 3.70 -0.04
N GLN A 83 3.49 3.16 1.16
CA GLN A 83 4.37 2.19 1.85
C GLN A 83 3.84 0.76 1.72
N CYS A 84 2.67 0.56 1.09
CA CYS A 84 2.17 -0.76 0.72
C CYS A 84 1.15 -0.61 -0.41
N CYS A 85 1.08 -1.61 -1.28
CA CYS A 85 0.07 -1.71 -2.33
C CYS A 85 -0.74 -3.01 -2.15
N MET A 86 -2.05 -2.88 -2.11
CA MET A 86 -2.99 -3.99 -2.07
C MET A 86 -3.64 -4.18 -3.44
N LEU A 87 -3.32 -5.29 -4.08
CA LEU A 87 -3.83 -5.75 -5.36
C LEU A 87 -5.11 -6.58 -5.11
N VAL A 88 -6.27 -6.02 -5.47
CA VAL A 88 -7.57 -6.65 -5.18
C VAL A 88 -8.17 -7.22 -6.46
N PHE A 89 -8.61 -8.47 -6.40
CA PHE A 89 -9.36 -9.11 -7.49
C PHE A 89 -10.60 -9.85 -6.96
N ASP A 90 -11.45 -10.27 -7.88
CA ASP A 90 -12.64 -11.07 -7.60
C ASP A 90 -12.34 -12.54 -7.87
N VAL A 91 -12.52 -13.41 -6.87
CA VAL A 91 -12.24 -14.85 -7.03
C VAL A 91 -13.12 -15.53 -8.09
N THR A 92 -14.23 -14.90 -8.46
CA THR A 92 -15.12 -15.36 -9.54
C THR A 92 -14.82 -14.73 -10.90
N SER A 93 -13.70 -14.02 -11.05
CA SER A 93 -13.30 -13.41 -12.33
C SER A 93 -11.83 -13.62 -12.60
N LEU A 94 -11.51 -14.58 -13.46
CA LEU A 94 -10.15 -14.82 -13.93
C LEU A 94 -9.57 -13.59 -14.64
N THR A 95 -10.41 -12.84 -15.37
CA THR A 95 -9.99 -11.58 -16.01
C THR A 95 -9.47 -10.56 -14.99
N SER A 96 -10.13 -10.43 -13.84
CA SER A 96 -9.70 -9.51 -12.79
C SER A 96 -8.36 -9.92 -12.16
N PHE A 97 -8.12 -11.23 -12.02
CA PHE A 97 -6.85 -11.76 -11.53
C PHE A 97 -5.72 -11.58 -12.55
N SER A 98 -5.96 -11.91 -13.82
CA SER A 98 -4.96 -11.74 -14.89
C SER A 98 -4.53 -10.28 -15.07
N ALA A 99 -5.41 -9.32 -14.76
CA ALA A 99 -5.09 -7.89 -14.84
C ALA A 99 -4.15 -7.41 -13.73
N LEU A 100 -3.96 -8.15 -12.64
CA LEU A 100 -3.14 -7.71 -11.51
C LEU A 100 -1.67 -7.49 -11.89
N GLU A 101 -1.15 -8.23 -12.86
CA GLU A 101 0.19 -8.04 -13.39
C GLU A 101 0.36 -6.66 -14.04
N MET A 102 -0.66 -6.20 -14.76
CA MET A 102 -0.68 -4.86 -15.35
C MET A 102 -0.76 -3.80 -14.25
N TRP A 103 -1.65 -3.97 -13.27
CA TRP A 103 -1.78 -3.05 -12.12
C TRP A 103 -0.48 -2.91 -11.33
N ARG A 104 0.20 -4.03 -11.05
CA ARG A 104 1.50 -4.03 -10.37
C ARG A 104 2.55 -3.26 -11.16
N LYS A 105 2.69 -3.55 -12.46
CA LYS A 105 3.65 -2.84 -13.33
C LYS A 105 3.37 -1.35 -13.39
N GLU A 106 2.11 -0.97 -13.54
CA GLU A 106 1.71 0.43 -13.56
C GLU A 106 2.06 1.14 -12.25
N PHE A 107 1.78 0.50 -11.10
CA PHE A 107 2.13 1.03 -9.79
C PHE A 107 3.64 1.24 -9.65
N LEU A 108 4.46 0.28 -10.05
CA LEU A 108 5.92 0.39 -9.96
C LEU A 108 6.47 1.52 -10.84
N VAL A 109 5.92 1.69 -12.04
CA VAL A 109 6.34 2.74 -12.99
C VAL A 109 5.92 4.14 -12.52
N GLN A 110 4.67 4.31 -12.08
CA GLN A 110 4.15 5.64 -11.74
C GLN A 110 4.37 6.03 -10.27
N GLY A 111 4.44 5.04 -9.38
CA GLY A 111 4.64 5.25 -7.94
C GLY A 111 6.08 5.52 -7.55
N GLU A 112 7.03 5.07 -8.39
CA GLU A 112 8.48 5.24 -8.19
C GLU A 112 8.92 4.94 -6.74
N PRO A 113 8.57 3.77 -6.17
CA PRO A 113 8.96 3.44 -4.80
C PRO A 113 10.48 3.40 -4.66
N GLN A 114 10.99 3.71 -3.46
CA GLN A 114 12.44 3.75 -3.21
C GLN A 114 13.12 2.39 -3.43
N ASP A 115 12.46 1.30 -3.01
CA ASP A 115 12.91 -0.08 -3.23
C ASP A 115 11.87 -0.85 -4.07
N PRO A 116 11.87 -0.75 -5.41
CA PRO A 116 10.86 -1.40 -6.25
C PRO A 116 10.86 -2.94 -6.19
N GLU A 117 12.04 -3.55 -6.01
CA GLU A 117 12.20 -5.02 -5.96
C GLU A 117 11.66 -5.61 -4.65
N ASP A 118 11.82 -4.87 -3.55
CA ASP A 118 11.38 -5.27 -2.20
C ASP A 118 10.08 -4.56 -1.77
N PHE A 119 9.39 -3.88 -2.69
CA PHE A 119 8.19 -3.12 -2.35
C PHE A 119 7.08 -4.05 -1.84
N PRO A 120 6.46 -3.77 -0.69
CA PRO A 120 5.47 -4.67 -0.11
C PRO A 120 4.14 -4.64 -0.88
N PHE A 121 3.85 -5.76 -1.53
CA PHE A 121 2.57 -6.04 -2.14
C PHE A 121 1.76 -7.07 -1.34
N ILE A 122 0.46 -6.81 -1.22
CA ILE A 122 -0.52 -7.78 -0.73
C ILE A 122 -1.52 -8.05 -1.85
N VAL A 123 -1.84 -9.32 -2.08
CA VAL A 123 -2.86 -9.73 -3.02
C VAL A 123 -4.09 -10.20 -2.24
N LEU A 124 -5.25 -9.62 -2.52
CA LEU A 124 -6.52 -9.93 -1.87
C LEU A 124 -7.54 -10.49 -2.88
N GLY A 125 -7.86 -11.77 -2.75
CA GLY A 125 -8.98 -12.41 -3.43
C GLY A 125 -10.29 -12.15 -2.69
N ASN A 126 -11.10 -11.22 -3.20
CA ASN A 126 -12.37 -10.84 -2.62
C ASN A 126 -13.54 -11.69 -3.17
N LYS A 127 -14.70 -11.61 -2.52
CA LYS A 127 -15.97 -12.28 -2.86
C LYS A 127 -15.95 -13.80 -2.73
N THR A 128 -15.26 -14.30 -1.70
CA THR A 128 -15.25 -15.75 -1.39
C THR A 128 -16.61 -16.30 -0.97
N ASP A 129 -17.60 -15.44 -0.70
CA ASP A 129 -18.99 -15.81 -0.46
C ASP A 129 -19.70 -16.33 -1.73
N LEU A 130 -19.15 -16.08 -2.92
CA LEU A 130 -19.70 -16.54 -4.18
C LEU A 130 -19.17 -17.93 -4.57
N SER A 131 -20.05 -18.79 -5.09
CA SER A 131 -19.74 -20.19 -5.40
C SER A 131 -19.07 -20.40 -6.77
N ASN A 132 -19.24 -19.47 -7.71
CA ASN A 132 -18.72 -19.53 -9.08
C ASN A 132 -17.23 -19.12 -9.18
N ARG A 133 -16.39 -19.70 -8.33
CA ARG A 133 -14.95 -19.41 -8.30
C ARG A 133 -14.26 -19.80 -9.62
N GLU A 134 -13.56 -18.86 -10.23
CA GLU A 134 -12.73 -19.06 -11.43
C GLU A 134 -11.22 -19.13 -11.10
N VAL A 135 -10.81 -18.56 -9.96
CA VAL A 135 -9.41 -18.51 -9.53
C VAL A 135 -9.22 -19.36 -8.29
N SER A 136 -8.53 -20.50 -8.45
CA SER A 136 -8.19 -21.36 -7.32
C SER A 136 -7.20 -20.67 -6.39
N ARG A 137 -7.34 -20.92 -5.07
CA ARG A 137 -6.40 -20.43 -4.04
C ARG A 137 -4.95 -20.76 -4.41
N ARG A 138 -4.70 -21.99 -4.88
CA ARG A 138 -3.37 -22.46 -5.30
C ARG A 138 -2.77 -21.61 -6.42
N LYS A 139 -3.55 -21.28 -7.44
CA LYS A 139 -3.11 -20.44 -8.56
C LYS A 139 -2.72 -19.04 -8.09
N ALA A 140 -3.52 -18.45 -7.21
CA ALA A 140 -3.24 -17.12 -6.67
C ALA A 140 -1.99 -17.13 -5.77
N MET A 141 -1.86 -18.11 -4.88
CA MET A 141 -0.67 -18.26 -4.02
C MET A 141 0.62 -18.44 -4.83
N GLN A 142 0.59 -19.29 -5.86
CA GLN A 142 1.76 -19.49 -6.73
C GLN A 142 2.21 -18.19 -7.39
N TRP A 143 1.28 -17.41 -7.95
CA TRP A 143 1.64 -16.12 -8.53
C TRP A 143 2.17 -15.14 -7.48
N CYS A 144 1.60 -15.13 -6.27
CA CYS A 144 2.09 -14.29 -5.17
C CYS A 144 3.54 -14.64 -4.79
N GLU A 145 3.89 -15.92 -4.73
CA GLU A 145 5.26 -16.38 -4.51
C GLU A 145 6.22 -15.88 -5.60
N GLU A 146 5.82 -15.94 -6.88
CA GLU A 146 6.62 -15.47 -8.02
C GLU A 146 6.92 -13.96 -7.94
N ILE A 147 6.01 -13.16 -7.39
CA ILE A 147 6.14 -11.70 -7.32
C ILE A 147 6.58 -11.18 -5.95
N GLY A 148 6.82 -12.06 -4.98
CA GLY A 148 7.17 -11.70 -3.60
C GLY A 148 6.04 -11.03 -2.81
N ALA A 149 4.78 -11.36 -3.08
CA ALA A 149 3.61 -10.80 -2.40
C ALA A 149 2.98 -11.79 -1.41
N GLU A 150 2.25 -11.28 -0.43
CA GLU A 150 1.44 -12.11 0.47
C GLU A 150 -0.01 -12.23 -0.01
N TYR A 151 -0.58 -13.43 0.13
CA TYR A 151 -1.92 -13.72 -0.35
C TYR A 151 -2.96 -13.85 0.78
N PHE A 152 -4.07 -13.13 0.64
CA PHE A 152 -5.24 -13.24 1.49
C PHE A 152 -6.50 -13.48 0.65
N GLU A 153 -7.50 -14.10 1.26
CA GLU A 153 -8.84 -14.21 0.70
C GLU A 153 -9.86 -13.69 1.71
N GLY A 154 -10.99 -13.20 1.23
CA GLY A 154 -12.08 -12.82 2.11
C GLY A 154 -13.34 -12.35 1.39
N SER A 155 -14.32 -11.92 2.18
CA SER A 155 -15.57 -11.37 1.68
C SER A 155 -15.90 -10.08 2.41
N ALA A 156 -15.91 -8.97 1.67
CA ALA A 156 -16.44 -7.72 2.18
C ALA A 156 -17.93 -7.80 2.55
N LYS A 157 -18.69 -8.67 1.86
CA LYS A 157 -20.12 -8.87 2.10
C LYS A 157 -20.38 -9.55 3.43
N GLU A 158 -19.75 -10.69 3.65
CA GLU A 158 -19.94 -11.55 4.83
C GLU A 158 -18.98 -11.21 5.98
N ASP A 159 -18.15 -10.17 5.84
CA ASP A 159 -17.11 -9.76 6.80
C ASP A 159 -16.13 -10.89 7.15
N LEU A 160 -15.69 -11.62 6.13
CA LEU A 160 -14.77 -12.75 6.29
C LEU A 160 -13.34 -12.30 5.98
N ASP A 161 -12.45 -12.40 6.98
CA ASP A 161 -11.00 -12.18 6.85
C ASP A 161 -10.60 -10.81 6.27
N MET A 162 -11.41 -9.77 6.49
CA MET A 162 -11.15 -8.42 5.98
C MET A 162 -10.11 -7.65 6.79
N GLU A 163 -9.96 -7.90 8.09
CA GLU A 163 -9.02 -7.14 8.95
C GLU A 163 -7.55 -7.51 8.73
N LYS A 164 -7.25 -8.81 8.62
CA LYS A 164 -5.90 -9.36 8.50
C LYS A 164 -5.04 -8.70 7.40
N PRO A 165 -5.52 -8.52 6.15
CA PRO A 165 -4.70 -7.91 5.09
C PRO A 165 -4.32 -6.45 5.40
N PHE A 166 -5.17 -5.68 6.09
CA PHE A 166 -4.84 -4.29 6.46
C PHE A 166 -3.84 -4.20 7.60
N LEU A 167 -3.97 -5.07 8.61
CA LEU A 167 -2.97 -5.13 9.69
C LEU A 167 -1.60 -5.56 9.15
N ARG A 168 -1.60 -6.51 8.20
CA ARG A 168 -0.36 -6.93 7.54
C ARG A 168 0.24 -5.83 6.67
N ALA A 169 -0.58 -5.09 5.91
CA ALA A 169 -0.15 -3.92 5.15
C ALA A 169 0.51 -2.86 6.05
N ALA A 170 -0.10 -2.58 7.21
CA ALA A 170 0.45 -1.65 8.19
C ALA A 170 1.78 -2.13 8.79
N GLU A 171 1.92 -3.43 9.03
CA GLU A 171 3.17 -4.01 9.52
C GLU A 171 4.30 -3.92 8.49
N LEU A 172 4.04 -4.35 7.24
CA LEU A 172 5.02 -4.28 6.15
C LEU A 172 5.41 -2.82 5.87
N GLY A 173 4.44 -1.92 5.79
CA GLY A 173 4.70 -0.49 5.59
C GLY A 173 5.50 0.14 6.73
N LEU A 174 5.29 -0.30 7.99
CA LEU A 174 6.08 0.17 9.13
C LEU A 174 7.52 -0.33 9.07
N GLN A 175 7.74 -1.57 8.63
CA GLN A 175 9.08 -2.13 8.44
C GLN A 175 9.84 -1.35 7.37
N GLN A 176 9.20 -1.10 6.22
CA GLN A 176 9.77 -0.30 5.14
C GLN A 176 10.06 1.14 5.58
N TYR A 177 9.12 1.79 6.28
CA TYR A 177 9.31 3.14 6.81
C TYR A 177 10.54 3.23 7.74
N LYS A 178 10.71 2.23 8.63
CA LYS A 178 11.87 2.18 9.54
C LYS A 178 13.18 1.97 8.79
N LYS A 179 13.21 1.08 7.80
CA LYS A 179 14.39 0.84 6.95
C LYS A 179 14.89 2.16 6.34
N HIS A 180 14.01 2.87 5.66
CA HIS A 180 14.35 4.14 5.00
C HIS A 180 14.70 5.26 5.99
N THR A 181 14.04 5.32 7.15
CA THR A 181 14.37 6.33 8.17
C THR A 181 15.76 6.10 8.75
N LEU A 182 16.13 4.84 9.03
CA LEU A 182 17.43 4.48 9.58
C LEU A 182 18.56 4.73 8.57
N GLU A 183 18.36 4.36 7.30
CA GLU A 183 19.33 4.59 6.22
C GLU A 183 19.60 6.09 5.99
N ASN A 184 18.54 6.92 5.99
CA ASN A 184 18.66 8.36 5.82
C ASN A 184 19.35 9.05 7.01
N THR A 185 19.23 8.50 8.22
CA THR A 185 19.91 9.05 9.41
C THR A 185 21.39 8.66 9.44
N GLY A 186 21.76 7.51 8.87
CA GLY A 186 23.15 7.04 8.77
C GLY A 186 24.02 7.79 7.76
N HIS A 187 23.45 8.58 6.85
CA HIS A 187 24.18 9.30 5.81
C HIS A 187 24.47 10.78 6.12
N PHE A 188 24.04 11.29 7.28
CA PHE A 188 24.44 12.62 7.77
C PHE A 188 25.79 12.57 8.50
N GLN A 189 26.88 12.22 7.80
CA GLN A 189 28.20 12.68 8.21
C GLN A 189 28.41 14.07 7.61
N ILE A 190 28.09 15.10 8.41
CA ILE A 190 28.52 16.46 8.13
C ILE A 190 30.05 16.47 8.26
N THR A 191 30.76 16.34 7.15
CA THR A 191 32.15 16.80 7.08
C THR A 191 32.13 18.33 7.04
N CYS A 192 32.04 18.94 8.22
CA CYS A 192 32.47 20.33 8.38
C CYS A 192 33.99 20.38 8.22
N GLU A 193 34.49 20.33 6.99
CA GLU A 193 35.83 20.85 6.71
C GLU A 193 35.74 22.39 6.78
N GLN A 194 36.18 22.94 7.91
CA GLN A 194 36.39 24.37 8.05
C GLN A 194 37.45 24.81 7.02
N PRO A 195 37.23 25.87 6.23
CA PRO A 195 38.29 26.47 5.46
C PRO A 195 39.34 27.01 6.43
N ARG A 196 40.58 26.51 6.34
CA ARG A 196 41.72 27.08 7.06
C ARG A 196 41.91 28.52 6.59
N GLU A 197 41.66 29.48 7.48
CA GLU A 197 42.10 30.86 7.32
C GLU A 197 43.63 30.88 7.16
N THR A 198 44.11 31.24 5.97
CA THR A 198 45.50 31.65 5.79
C THR A 198 45.66 33.06 6.35
N ARG A 199 46.11 33.15 7.60
CA ARG A 199 46.80 34.34 8.12
C ARG A 199 48.12 34.49 7.38
N ASN A 200 48.39 35.70 6.87
CA ASN A 200 49.68 36.40 6.75
C ASN A 200 49.43 37.62 5.84
N THR A 201 49.88 38.85 6.07
CA THR A 201 50.65 39.54 7.11
C THR A 201 50.55 41.02 6.69
N CYS A 202 50.19 41.92 7.62
CA CYS A 202 50.49 43.35 7.43
C CYS A 202 51.95 43.57 7.86
N GLU A 203 52.75 44.17 6.98
CA GLU A 203 53.95 44.90 7.38
C GLU A 203 53.91 46.29 6.77
N CYS A 204 54.51 47.20 7.53
CA CYS A 204 54.40 48.64 7.54
C CYS A 204 55.15 49.34 6.39
#